data_AF-A0AA39MP76-F1
#
_entry.id   AF-A0AA39MP76-F1
#
_cell.length_a   1.000
_cell.length_b   1.000
_cell.length_c   1.000
_cell.angle_alpha   90.00
_cell.angle_beta   90.00
_cell.angle_gamma   90.00
#
_symmetry.space_group_name_H-M   'P 1'
#
loop_
_entity.id
_entity.type
_entity.pdbx_description
1 polymer ?
#
loop_
_entity_poly.entity_id
_entity_poly.type
_entity_poly.pdbx_seq_one_letter_code
_entity_poly.pdbx_strand_id
1 'polypeptide(L)'
;MNSTSAEASAVKYSTPETVVKGYHAPESIAADPNLDLIAVSVKTPNHEENATKAIETGKDLFIEWPAGRGLKETKLLADLAKEKGIRMIVGLQARQSPLFRKVKKLVEGS
;
A
#
# COMPACT_ATOMS: atom_id res chain seq x y z
N MET A 1 6.38 13.30 4.98
CA MET A 1 7.18 12.80 3.83
C MET A 1 7.95 14.00 3.26
N ASN A 2 8.89 13.82 2.32
CA ASN A 2 9.70 14.91 1.76
C ASN A 2 9.01 15.54 0.53
N SER A 3 8.67 16.83 0.59
CA SER A 3 7.96 17.56 -0.48
C SER A 3 8.74 17.61 -1.80
N THR A 4 10.04 17.90 -1.75
CA THR A 4 10.91 17.95 -2.93
C THR A 4 10.94 16.61 -3.66
N SER A 5 11.00 15.50 -2.92
CA SER A 5 10.98 14.16 -3.55
C SER A 5 9.63 13.80 -4.16
N ALA A 6 8.53 14.27 -3.56
CA ALA A 6 7.18 14.04 -4.06
C ALA A 6 6.93 14.82 -5.35
N GLU A 7 7.32 16.09 -5.38
CA GLU A 7 7.24 16.97 -6.56
C GLU A 7 8.11 16.43 -7.70
N ALA A 8 9.37 16.08 -7.42
CA ALA A 8 10.26 15.53 -8.43
C ALA A 8 9.71 14.22 -9.05
N SER A 9 9.09 13.37 -8.24
CA SER A 9 8.45 12.13 -8.72
C SER A 9 7.22 12.44 -9.56
N ALA A 10 6.36 13.35 -9.11
CA ALA A 10 5.17 13.77 -9.85
C ALA A 10 5.53 14.34 -11.23
N VAL A 11 6.55 15.19 -11.30
CA VAL A 11 7.08 15.72 -12.58
C VAL A 11 7.59 14.58 -13.45
N LYS A 12 8.40 13.67 -12.90
CA LYS A 12 9.01 12.56 -13.66
C LYS A 12 7.97 11.62 -14.28
N TYR A 13 6.87 11.36 -13.60
CA TYR A 13 5.85 10.38 -14.03
C TYR A 13 4.63 11.00 -14.71
N SER A 14 4.58 12.33 -14.86
CA SER A 14 3.54 13.00 -15.65
C SER A 14 3.81 12.85 -17.16
N THR A 15 2.75 12.74 -17.95
CA THR A 15 2.76 12.76 -19.42
C THR A 15 1.88 13.90 -19.93
N PRO A 16 1.92 14.26 -21.23
CA PRO A 16 1.00 15.26 -21.80
C PRO A 16 -0.49 14.94 -21.57
N GLU A 17 -0.84 13.65 -21.45
CA GLU A 17 -2.20 13.16 -21.26
C GLU A 17 -2.57 12.94 -19.80
N THR A 18 -1.60 12.85 -18.89
CA THR A 18 -1.84 12.51 -17.47
C THR A 18 -0.90 13.28 -16.56
N VAL A 19 -1.48 14.17 -15.74
CA VAL A 19 -0.73 14.91 -14.72
C VAL A 19 -0.79 14.14 -13.40
N VAL A 20 0.37 13.73 -12.90
CA VAL A 20 0.50 13.07 -11.60
C VAL A 20 0.56 14.13 -10.51
N LYS A 21 -0.29 14.02 -9.49
CA LYS A 21 -0.26 14.88 -8.31
C LYS A 21 0.71 14.32 -7.27
N GLY A 22 1.63 15.15 -6.80
CA GLY A 22 2.54 14.82 -5.70
C GLY A 22 1.89 15.06 -4.34
N TYR A 23 2.14 14.15 -3.39
CA TYR A 23 1.68 14.27 -2.00
C TYR A 23 2.86 14.14 -1.05
N HIS A 24 2.86 14.92 0.03
CA HIS A 24 3.94 14.90 1.02
C HIS A 24 3.45 14.87 2.49
N ALA A 25 2.14 15.00 2.70
CA ALA A 25 1.50 15.05 4.01
C ALA A 25 0.22 14.18 4.03
N PRO A 26 -0.03 13.38 5.09
CA PRO A 26 -1.22 12.53 5.21
C PRO A 26 -2.54 13.31 5.07
N GLU A 27 -2.60 14.55 5.53
CA GLU A 27 -3.79 15.41 5.47
C GLU A 27 -4.17 15.73 4.02
N SER A 28 -3.16 15.96 3.17
CA SER A 28 -3.39 16.21 1.74
C SER A 28 -3.89 14.98 0.98
N ILE A 29 -3.51 13.79 1.46
CA ILE A 29 -3.95 12.49 0.94
C ILE A 29 -5.39 12.21 1.39
N ALA A 30 -5.69 12.42 2.67
CA ALA A 30 -7.02 12.21 3.24
C ALA A 30 -8.07 13.14 2.63
N ALA A 31 -7.71 14.40 2.40
CA ALA A 31 -8.61 15.42 1.87
C ALA A 31 -8.88 15.30 0.37
N ASP A 32 -8.15 14.47 -0.39
CA ASP A 32 -8.39 14.32 -1.82
C ASP A 32 -9.59 13.38 -2.08
N PRO A 33 -10.70 13.88 -2.65
CA PRO A 33 -11.86 13.05 -2.95
C PRO A 33 -11.61 12.08 -4.12
N ASN A 34 -10.56 12.29 -4.92
CA ASN A 34 -10.23 11.45 -6.08
C ASN A 34 -9.24 10.32 -5.75
N LEU A 35 -8.83 10.19 -4.47
CA LEU A 35 -7.94 9.13 -4.02
C LEU A 35 -8.71 8.07 -3.25
N ASP A 36 -8.67 6.82 -3.72
CA ASP A 36 -9.37 5.69 -3.10
C ASP A 36 -8.44 4.76 -2.30
N LEU A 37 -7.20 4.60 -2.76
CA LEU A 37 -6.24 3.59 -2.30
C LEU A 37 -4.85 4.20 -2.14
N ILE A 38 -4.16 3.85 -1.05
CA ILE A 38 -2.77 4.20 -0.79
C ILE A 38 -1.92 2.93 -0.90
N ALA A 39 -0.78 3.00 -1.61
CA ALA A 39 0.19 1.91 -1.68
C ALA A 39 1.45 2.23 -0.88
N VAL A 40 1.77 1.41 0.12
CA VAL A 40 2.99 1.51 0.94
C VAL A 40 4.01 0.49 0.45
N SER A 41 4.95 0.96 -0.38
CA SER A 41 6.02 0.16 -1.00
C SER A 41 7.41 0.69 -0.61
N VAL A 42 7.60 0.96 0.67
CA VAL A 42 8.88 1.43 1.25
C VAL A 42 9.68 0.27 1.85
N LYS A 43 10.88 0.54 2.39
CA LYS A 43 11.64 -0.47 3.14
C LYS A 43 10.85 -0.91 4.38
N THR A 44 10.88 -2.21 4.69
CA THR A 44 10.12 -2.84 5.78
C THR A 44 10.22 -2.14 7.14
N PRO A 45 11.39 -1.62 7.60
CA PRO A 45 11.46 -0.91 8.89
C PRO A 45 10.54 0.32 8.98
N ASN A 46 10.13 0.87 7.83
CA ASN A 46 9.28 2.04 7.75
C ASN A 46 7.81 1.67 7.43
N HIS A 47 7.46 0.38 7.35
CA HIS A 47 6.10 -0.06 7.02
C HIS A 47 5.11 0.35 8.10
N GLU A 48 5.36 0.02 9.36
CA GLU A 48 4.48 0.33 10.49
C GLU A 48 4.07 1.81 10.52
N GLU A 49 5.05 2.72 10.47
CA GLU A 49 4.81 4.16 10.54
C GLU A 49 3.99 4.66 9.34
N ASN A 50 4.38 4.28 8.12
CA ASN A 50 3.72 4.78 6.91
C ASN A 50 2.33 4.15 6.71
N ALA A 51 2.17 2.88 7.04
CA ALA A 51 0.90 2.18 6.97
C ALA A 51 -0.08 2.71 8.01
N THR A 52 0.36 3.00 9.24
CA THR A 52 -0.50 3.60 10.28
C THR A 52 -1.03 4.95 9.84
N LYS A 53 -0.15 5.83 9.34
CA LYS A 53 -0.55 7.14 8.79
C LYS A 53 -1.51 7.01 7.61
N ALA A 54 -1.29 6.02 6.74
CA ALA A 54 -2.20 5.74 5.63
C ALA A 54 -3.56 5.26 6.12
N ILE A 55 -3.61 4.34 7.10
CA ILE A 55 -4.85 3.86 7.72
C ILE A 55 -5.63 5.03 8.33
N GLU A 56 -4.96 5.94 9.03
CA GLU A 56 -5.59 7.11 9.66
C GLU A 56 -6.36 8.01 8.67
N THR A 57 -5.95 8.03 7.39
CA THR A 57 -6.67 8.78 6.34
C THR A 57 -8.05 8.22 6.01
N GLY A 58 -8.32 6.95 6.36
CA GLY A 58 -9.56 6.26 6.00
C GLY A 58 -9.63 5.80 4.54
N LYS A 59 -8.56 5.96 3.75
CA LYS A 59 -8.44 5.37 2.41
C LYS A 59 -8.05 3.91 2.51
N ASP A 60 -8.39 3.11 1.49
CA ASP A 60 -7.96 1.71 1.46
C ASP A 60 -6.43 1.62 1.38
N LEU A 61 -5.88 0.49 1.81
CA LEU A 61 -4.43 0.30 1.92
C LEU A 61 -3.97 -0.94 1.14
N PHE A 62 -3.00 -0.75 0.26
CA PHE A 62 -2.09 -1.79 -0.20
C PHE A 62 -0.75 -1.64 0.54
N ILE A 63 -0.22 -2.72 1.09
CA ILE A 63 1.12 -2.75 1.68
C ILE A 63 1.96 -3.83 1.03
N GLU A 64 3.21 -3.53 0.67
CA GLU A 64 4.12 -4.54 0.15
C GLU A 64 4.43 -5.64 1.18
N TRP A 65 4.82 -6.81 0.69
CA TRP A 65 5.26 -7.89 1.56
C TRP A 65 6.73 -7.71 1.98
N PRO A 66 7.10 -8.01 3.24
CA PRO A 66 6.24 -8.37 4.36
C PRO A 66 5.53 -7.15 4.95
N ALA A 67 4.25 -7.32 5.35
CA ALA A 67 3.41 -6.22 5.85
C ALA A 67 3.93 -5.57 7.15
N GLY A 68 4.67 -6.33 7.96
CA GLY A 68 5.39 -5.80 9.12
C GLY A 68 6.59 -6.68 9.42
N ARG A 69 7.47 -6.25 10.34
CA ARG A 69 8.69 -7.00 10.70
C ARG A 69 8.45 -8.33 11.41
N GLY A 70 7.20 -8.64 11.75
CA GLY A 70 6.80 -9.89 12.36
C GLY A 70 5.31 -9.92 12.67
N LEU A 71 4.89 -10.95 13.41
CA LEU A 71 3.47 -11.18 13.73
C LEU A 71 2.85 -10.02 14.51
N LYS A 72 3.55 -9.48 15.52
CA LYS A 72 3.02 -8.40 16.37
C LYS A 72 2.67 -7.16 15.55
N GLU A 73 3.61 -6.70 14.72
CA GLU A 73 3.44 -5.52 13.87
C GLU A 73 2.38 -5.76 12.78
N THR A 74 2.42 -6.93 12.12
CA THR A 74 1.41 -7.28 11.11
C THR A 74 -0.01 -7.32 11.71
N LYS A 75 -0.15 -7.86 12.93
CA LYS A 75 -1.43 -7.92 13.64
C LYS A 75 -1.92 -6.53 14.05
N LEU A 76 -1.01 -5.67 14.53
CA LEU A 76 -1.34 -4.28 14.85
C LEU A 76 -1.93 -3.56 13.62
N LEU A 77 -1.27 -3.65 12.47
CA LEU A 77 -1.75 -2.99 11.25
C LEU A 77 -3.11 -3.55 10.78
N ALA A 78 -3.31 -4.86 10.87
CA ALA A 78 -4.59 -5.49 10.52
C ALA A 78 -5.72 -5.06 11.47
N ASP A 79 -5.45 -4.99 12.78
CA ASP A 79 -6.43 -4.57 13.78
C ASP A 79 -6.79 -3.08 13.60
N LEU A 80 -5.80 -2.21 13.33
CA LEU A 80 -6.02 -0.79 13.03
C LEU A 80 -6.86 -0.57 11.76
N ALA A 81 -6.54 -1.29 10.67
CA ALA A 81 -7.31 -1.20 9.43
C ALA A 81 -8.78 -1.63 9.65
N LYS A 82 -8.99 -2.68 10.45
CA LYS A 82 -10.32 -3.16 10.82
C LYS A 82 -11.08 -2.15 11.68
N GLU A 83 -10.44 -1.57 12.68
CA GLU A 83 -11.04 -0.55 13.55
C GLU A 83 -11.45 0.69 12.75
N LYS A 84 -10.61 1.11 11.81
CA LYS A 84 -10.90 2.23 10.91
C LYS A 84 -12.01 1.92 9.90
N GLY A 85 -12.27 0.64 9.63
CA GLY A 85 -13.26 0.18 8.65
C GLY A 85 -12.79 0.24 7.20
N ILE A 86 -11.48 0.19 6.95
CA ILE A 86 -10.90 0.20 5.60
C ILE A 86 -10.52 -1.21 5.13
N ARG A 87 -10.37 -1.39 3.82
CA ARG A 87 -9.80 -2.61 3.24
C ARG A 87 -8.28 -2.50 3.22
N MET A 88 -7.62 -3.57 3.65
CA MET A 88 -6.16 -3.70 3.58
C MET A 88 -5.78 -4.97 2.84
N ILE A 89 -4.87 -4.84 1.87
CA ILE A 89 -4.31 -5.97 1.11
C ILE A 89 -2.78 -5.97 1.21
N VAL A 90 -2.20 -7.18 1.26
CA VAL A 90 -0.75 -7.38 1.29
C VAL A 90 -0.26 -7.84 -0.07
N GLY A 91 0.88 -7.30 -0.52
CA GLY A 91 1.57 -7.55 -1.80
C GLY A 91 2.09 -8.98 -1.99
N LEU A 92 1.20 -9.97 -1.92
CA LEU A 92 1.49 -11.39 -2.11
C LEU A 92 1.48 -11.81 -3.59
N GLN A 93 1.98 -10.94 -4.46
CA GLN A 93 1.99 -11.09 -5.92
C GLN A 93 2.61 -12.41 -6.41
N ALA A 94 3.57 -12.98 -5.67
CA ALA A 94 4.12 -14.30 -5.95
C ALA A 94 3.03 -15.39 -6.04
N ARG A 95 1.96 -15.31 -5.25
CA ARG A 95 0.83 -16.26 -5.31
C ARG A 95 0.10 -16.25 -6.66
N GLN A 96 0.24 -15.18 -7.43
CA GLN A 96 -0.36 -15.04 -8.76
C GLN A 96 0.56 -15.53 -9.88
N SER A 97 1.80 -15.94 -9.59
CA SER A 97 2.71 -16.42 -10.63
C SER A 97 2.15 -17.68 -11.32
N PRO A 98 2.37 -17.84 -12.64
CA PRO A 98 1.92 -19.03 -13.36
C PRO A 98 2.43 -20.33 -12.73
N LEU A 99 3.66 -20.32 -12.21
CA LEU A 99 4.28 -21.45 -11.53
C LEU A 99 3.49 -21.85 -10.27
N PHE A 100 3.28 -20.91 -9.35
CA PHE A 100 2.56 -21.21 -8.10
C PHE A 100 1.10 -21.61 -8.35
N ARG A 101 0.45 -20.99 -9.35
CA ARG A 101 -0.90 -21.38 -9.76
C ARG A 101 -0.95 -22.78 -10.36
N LYS A 102 0.06 -23.18 -11.14
CA LYS A 102 0.15 -24.55 -11.71
C LYS A 102 0.36 -25.59 -10.61
N VAL A 103 1.27 -25.33 -9.66
CA VAL A 103 1.49 -26.20 -8.50
C VAL A 103 0.20 -26.37 -7.70
N LYS A 104 -0.51 -25.26 -7.42
CA LYS A 104 -1.80 -25.30 -6.72
C LYS A 104 -2.81 -26.23 -7.41
N LYS A 105 -2.99 -26.11 -8.72
CA LYS A 105 -3.89 -26.98 -9.51
C LYS A 105 -3.54 -28.46 -9.42
N LEU A 106 -2.25 -28.79 -9.36
CA LEU A 106 -1.80 -30.19 -9.24
C LEU A 106 -2.07 -30.76 -7.85
N VAL A 107 -1.89 -29.94 -6.80
CA VAL A 107 -2.15 -30.35 -5.41
C VAL A 107 -3.65 -30.48 -5.12
N GLU A 108 -4.48 -29.59 -5.66
CA GLU A 108 -5.94 -29.61 -5.45
C GLU A 108 -6.65 -30.72 -6.23
N GLY A 109 -5.93 -31.46 -7.10
CA GLY A 109 -6.45 -32.66 -7.73
C GLY A 109 -7.60 -32.39 -8.70
N SER A 110 -7.33 -31.63 -9.76
CA SER A 110 -8.25 -31.28 -10.88
C SER A 110 -9.53 -30.55 -10.49
#